data_AF-A0A0C2FT53-F1
#
_entry.id   AF-A0A0C2FT53-F1
#
_cell.length_a   1.000
_cell.length_b   1.000
_cell.length_c   1.000
_cell.angle_alpha   90.00
_cell.angle_beta   90.00
_cell.angle_gamma   90.00
#
_symmetry.space_group_name_H-M   'P 1'
#
loop_
_entity.id
_entity.type
_entity.pdbx_description
1 polymer ?
#
loop_
_entity_poly.entity_id
_entity_poly.type
_entity_poly.pdbx_seq_one_letter_code
_entity_poly.pdbx_strand_id
1 'polypeptide(L)' 'LIQLGVERGEHDDYTSEMMEWWLPEADLITKMHKVIVPRFVDREGPFTSIYRLPTQRLLHYTVSKFERWRRYDIAVLEID' A
#
# COMPACT_ATOMS: atom_id res chain seq x y z
N LEU A 1 -8.46 -2.39 -2.83
CA LEU A 1 -8.26 -3.82 -2.47
C LEU A 1 -8.98 -4.20 -1.18
N ILE A 2 -8.69 -3.57 -0.03
CA ILE A 2 -9.32 -3.95 1.26
C ILE A 2 -10.85 -3.86 1.19
N GLN A 3 -11.41 -2.77 0.64
CA GLN A 3 -12.87 -2.61 0.46
C GLN A 3 -13.50 -3.78 -0.30
N LEU A 4 -12.88 -4.21 -1.40
CA LEU A 4 -13.37 -5.35 -2.20
C LEU A 4 -13.44 -6.62 -1.36
N GLY A 5 -12.37 -6.90 -0.61
CA GLY A 5 -12.34 -8.05 0.30
C GLY A 5 -13.39 -7.98 1.41
N VAL A 6 -13.61 -6.81 1.99
CA VAL A 6 -14.62 -6.60 3.06
C VAL A 6 -16.03 -6.76 2.52
N GLU A 7 -16.35 -6.18 1.36
CA GLU A 7 -17.71 -6.18 0.81
C GLU A 7 -18.11 -7.51 0.15
N ARG A 8 -17.16 -8.22 -0.48
CA ARG A 8 -17.46 -9.39 -1.32
C ARG A 8 -16.94 -10.71 -0.79
N GLY A 9 -16.00 -10.67 0.15
CA GLY A 9 -15.41 -11.87 0.76
C GLY A 9 -14.42 -12.61 -0.14
N GLU A 10 -13.87 -13.71 0.39
CA GLU A 10 -12.81 -14.51 -0.25
C GLU A 10 -13.31 -15.41 -1.40
N HIS A 11 -14.63 -15.65 -1.49
CA HIS A 11 -15.21 -16.57 -2.48
C HIS A 11 -15.76 -15.85 -3.72
N ASP A 12 -15.55 -14.53 -3.83
CA ASP A 12 -15.90 -13.77 -5.03
C ASP A 12 -14.77 -13.88 -6.06
N ASP A 13 -15.09 -14.43 -7.23
CA ASP A 13 -14.13 -14.68 -8.32
C ASP A 13 -13.43 -13.38 -8.77
N TYR A 14 -14.19 -12.27 -8.84
CA TYR A 14 -13.63 -10.97 -9.21
C TYR A 14 -12.65 -10.45 -8.16
N THR A 15 -12.98 -10.59 -6.88
CA THR A 15 -12.10 -10.18 -5.78
C THR A 15 -10.81 -11.00 -5.79
N SER A 16 -10.90 -12.31 -6.05
CA SER A 16 -9.73 -13.19 -6.18
C SER A 16 -8.83 -12.77 -7.35
N GLU A 17 -9.41 -12.53 -8.54
CA GLU A 17 -8.67 -12.04 -9.70
C GLU A 17 -7.98 -10.70 -9.42
N MET A 18 -8.65 -9.78 -8.72
CA MET A 18 -8.05 -8.50 -8.33
C MET A 18 -6.91 -8.67 -7.32
N MET A 19 -7.02 -9.60 -6.37
CA MET A 19 -5.92 -9.86 -5.43
C MET A 19 -4.71 -10.45 -6.16
N GLU A 20 -4.92 -11.41 -7.06
CA GLU A 20 -3.86 -12.01 -7.88
C GLU A 20 -3.18 -11.00 -8.83
N TRP A 21 -3.97 -10.09 -9.42
CA TRP A 21 -3.43 -9.07 -10.31
C TRP A 21 -2.58 -8.03 -9.57
N TRP A 22 -3.05 -7.55 -8.42
CA TRP A 22 -2.42 -6.44 -7.71
C TRP A 22 -1.33 -6.87 -6.72
N LEU A 23 -1.33 -8.12 -6.27
CA LEU A 23 -0.37 -8.66 -5.30
C LEU A 23 0.50 -9.72 -5.98
N PRO A 24 1.70 -9.35 -6.46
CA PRO A 24 2.58 -10.28 -7.16
C PRO A 24 3.09 -11.42 -6.26
N GLU A 25 3.15 -11.18 -4.95
CA GLU A 25 3.58 -12.15 -3.95
C GLU A 25 2.36 -12.93 -3.40
N ALA A 26 2.31 -14.23 -3.65
CA ALA A 26 1.15 -15.07 -3.34
C ALA A 26 0.86 -15.21 -1.83
N ASP A 27 1.88 -15.11 -0.98
CA ASP A 27 1.73 -15.11 0.48
C ASP A 27 1.01 -13.83 0.98
N LEU A 28 1.15 -12.70 0.28
CA LEU A 28 0.40 -11.48 0.57
C LEU A 28 -1.10 -11.65 0.32
N ILE A 29 -1.51 -12.41 -0.70
CA ILE A 29 -2.92 -12.74 -0.95
C ILE A 29 -3.48 -13.52 0.24
N THR A 30 -2.75 -14.52 0.72
CA THR A 30 -3.14 -15.30 1.91
C THR A 30 -3.26 -14.40 3.13
N LYS A 31 -2.32 -13.48 3.34
CA LYS A 31 -2.35 -12.50 4.44
C LYS A 31 -3.53 -11.53 4.32
N MET A 32 -3.88 -11.12 3.10
CA MET A 32 -5.04 -10.26 2.85
C MET A 32 -6.33 -10.93 3.32
N HIS A 33 -6.59 -12.17 2.91
CA HIS A 33 -7.82 -12.88 3.27
C HIS A 33 -7.87 -13.30 4.74
N LYS A 34 -6.74 -13.77 5.30
CA LYS A 34 -6.73 -14.33 6.65
C LYS A 34 -6.51 -13.30 7.76
N VAL A 35 -5.89 -12.17 7.44
CA VAL A 35 -5.44 -11.22 8.46
C VAL A 35 -5.95 -9.80 8.19
N ILE A 36 -5.75 -9.27 7.00
CA ILE A 36 -6.08 -7.85 6.74
C ILE A 36 -7.58 -7.65 6.64
N VAL A 37 -8.26 -8.31 5.70
CA VAL A 37 -9.71 -8.15 5.47
C VAL A 37 -10.54 -8.43 6.74
N PRO A 38 -10.32 -9.52 7.50
CA PRO A 38 -11.10 -9.81 8.70
C PRO A 38 -11.01 -8.73 9.79
N ARG A 39 -9.91 -7.96 9.85
CA ARG A 39 -9.77 -6.86 10.82
C ARG A 39 -10.71 -5.69 10.56
N PHE A 40 -11.23 -5.57 9.34
CA PHE A 40 -12.00 -4.42 8.89
C PHE A 40 -13.47 -4.73 8.58
N VAL A 41 -13.93 -5.96 8.78
CA VAL A 41 -15.31 -6.36 8.48
C VAL A 41 -16.34 -5.49 9.22
N ASP A 42 -16.06 -5.15 10.48
CA ASP A 42 -16.95 -4.32 11.31
C ASP A 42 -16.57 -2.83 11.31
N ARG A 43 -15.66 -2.40 10.44
CA ARG A 43 -15.20 -1.01 10.35
C ARG A 43 -15.65 -0.38 9.04
N GLU A 44 -16.35 0.73 9.12
CA GLU A 44 -16.57 1.59 7.97
C GLU A 44 -15.25 2.30 7.60
N GLY A 45 -14.97 2.38 6.29
CA GLY A 45 -13.74 3.02 5.79
C GLY A 45 -13.64 4.50 6.19
N PRO A 46 -12.44 5.12 6.08
CA PRO A 46 -11.24 4.65 5.36
C PRO A 46 -10.39 3.63 6.13
N PHE A 47 -9.68 2.75 5.42
CA PHE A 47 -8.79 1.72 6.02
C PHE A 47 -7.32 2.13 6.12
N THR A 48 -6.97 3.30 5.62
CA THR A 48 -5.59 3.76 5.55
C THR A 48 -5.46 5.21 5.98
N SER A 49 -4.38 5.51 6.67
CA SER A 49 -3.98 6.85 7.07
C SER A 49 -2.73 7.27 6.31
N ILE A 50 -2.69 8.54 5.85
CA ILE A 50 -1.54 9.11 5.14
C ILE A 50 -0.98 10.31 5.88
N TYR A 51 0.32 10.29 6.13
CA TYR A 51 1.05 11.33 6.88
C TYR A 51 2.17 11.91 6.01
N ARG A 52 2.13 13.21 5.73
CA ARG A 52 3.22 13.88 5.02
C ARG A 52 4.46 13.94 5.91
N LEU A 53 5.59 13.49 5.40
CA LEU A 53 6.88 13.63 6.06
C LEU A 53 7.60 14.92 5.64
N PRO A 54 8.58 15.39 6.44
CA PRO A 54 9.44 16.48 6.02
C PRO A 54 10.11 16.17 4.69
N THR A 55 10.14 17.16 3.79
CA THR A 55 10.77 17.06 2.46
C THR A 55 12.22 16.61 2.61
N GLN A 56 12.57 15.51 1.96
CA GLN A 56 13.92 14.94 2.03
C GLN A 56 14.79 15.51 0.91
N ARG A 57 16.03 15.87 1.25
CA ARG A 57 17.03 16.29 0.27
C ARG A 57 17.98 15.12 0.02
N LEU A 58 17.87 14.50 -1.15
CA LEU A 58 18.68 13.36 -1.54
C LEU A 58 19.64 13.75 -2.67
N LEU A 59 20.80 13.10 -2.70
CA LEU A 59 21.77 13.24 -3.77
C LEU A 59 21.21 12.51 -5.00
N HIS A 60 20.97 13.25 -6.08
CA HIS A 60 20.39 12.69 -7.29
C HIS A 60 21.47 12.06 -8.17
N TYR A 61 22.59 12.75 -8.36
CA TYR A 61 23.79 12.20 -8.99
C TYR A 61 25.04 13.02 -8.66
N THR A 62 26.20 12.39 -8.86
CA THR A 62 27.53 13.01 -8.82
C THR A 62 28.16 12.97 -10.21
N VAL A 63 28.62 14.11 -10.72
CA VAL A 63 29.47 14.17 -11.93
C VAL A 63 30.79 14.82 -11.56
N SER A 64 31.85 14.00 -11.50
CA SER A 64 33.18 14.42 -11.06
C SER A 64 33.12 15.16 -9.70
N LYS A 65 33.31 16.49 -9.68
CA LYS A 65 33.28 17.33 -8.47
C LYS A 65 31.91 17.97 -8.17
N PHE A 66 30.91 17.77 -9.03
CA PHE A 66 29.61 18.40 -8.90
C PHE A 66 28.57 17.43 -8.35
N GLU A 67 27.91 17.83 -7.28
CA GLU A 67 26.78 17.13 -6.68
C GLU A 67 25.48 17.83 -7.03
N ARG A 68 24.53 17.11 -7.61
CA ARG A 68 23.19 17.62 -7.82
C ARG A 68 22.24 17.03 -6.80
N TRP A 69 21.70 17.90 -5.96
CA TRP A 69 20.75 17.53 -4.91
C TRP A 69 19.32 17.83 -5.37
N ARG A 70 18.38 16.94 -5.03
CA ARG A 70 16.94 17.13 -5.30
C ARG A 70 16.14 16.97 -4.01
N ARG A 71 15.06 17.76 -3.92
CA ARG A 71 14.08 17.69 -2.85
C ARG A 71 12.93 16.78 -3.27
N TYR A 72 12.51 15.91 -2.37
CA TYR A 72 11.43 14.94 -2.57
C TYR A 72 10.37 15.16 -1.51
N ASP A 73 9.13 15.35 -1.95
CA ASP A 73 7.97 15.25 -1.07
C ASP A 73 7.64 13.77 -0.88
N ILE A 74 7.64 13.33 0.38
CA ILE A 74 7.41 11.95 0.75
C ILE A 74 6.32 11.89 1.83
N ALA A 75 5.64 10.76 1.92
CA ALA A 75 4.60 10.50 2.90
C ALA A 75 4.67 9.04 3.37
N VAL A 76 4.11 8.79 4.55
CA VAL A 76 3.88 7.45 5.09
C VAL A 76 2.41 7.13 4.87
N LEU A 77 2.14 5.97 4.25
CA LEU A 77 0.80 5.40 4.12
C LEU A 77 0.75 4.14 4.98
N GLU A 78 -0.16 4.11 5.93
CA GLU A 78 -0.35 3.02 6.90
C GLU A 78 -1.75 2.42 6.78
N ILE A 79 -1.88 1.16 7.20
CA ILE A 79 -3.15 0.43 7.32
C ILE A 79 -3.53 0.43 8.82
N ASP A 80 -4.73 0.91 9.16
CA ASP A 80 -5.17 1.20 10.56
C ASP A 80 -5.83 0.03 11.33
#